data_AF-A0A7Y3LMI2-F1
#
_entry.id   AF-A0A7Y3LMI2-F1
#
_cell.length_a   1.000
_cell.length_b   1.000
_cell.length_c   1.000
_cell.angle_alpha   90.00
_cell.angle_beta   90.00
_cell.angle_gamma   90.00
#
_symmetry.space_group_name_H-M   'P 1'
#
loop_
_entity.id
_entity.type
_entity.pdbx_description
1 polymer ?
#
loop_
_entity_poly.entity_id
_entity_poly.type
_entity_poly.pdbx_seq_one_letter_code
_entity_poly.pdbx_strand_id
1 'polypeptide(L)'
;MNGENENEIKWSLFDVALGLVVAIVLESVAVAIWASVSGGKVAAPNTAYPFGEEVSGFFGFWVGLVGTVVLASRFRGTGSLVKDLGLRVKLIDVPLGLSIGVACQVVAGWLIYLPFYHLVPSLKQNLSTPAKQLTGSGHGVTFLALAILICICAPFVEELFFRGLLLSSLKTSLKRGFGQKATKWLSISISAVVFGLVHFELLQLPGLIILGLVLGYMVTKTGRLATSMFTHAGFNAVTVFWLWKYH
;
A
#
# COMPACT_ATOMS: atom_id res chain seq x y z
N MET A 1 -22.98 -36.97 9.42
CA MET A 1 -22.63 -35.65 9.99
C MET A 1 -21.19 -35.72 10.47
N ASN A 2 -20.23 -35.41 9.58
CA ASN A 2 -18.83 -35.23 9.97
C ASN A 2 -18.48 -33.79 9.62
N GLY A 3 -18.66 -32.90 10.60
CA GLY A 3 -18.23 -31.52 10.50
C GLY A 3 -16.71 -31.49 10.57
N GLU A 4 -16.07 -31.38 9.41
CA GLU A 4 -14.71 -30.87 9.36
C GLU A 4 -14.76 -29.46 9.95
N ASN A 5 -14.14 -29.29 11.12
CA ASN A 5 -13.78 -27.97 11.63
C ASN A 5 -12.79 -27.36 10.64
N GLU A 6 -13.28 -26.79 9.55
CA GLU A 6 -12.54 -25.78 8.83
C GLU A 6 -12.21 -24.71 9.87
N ASN A 7 -10.92 -24.57 10.21
CA ASN A 7 -10.45 -23.53 11.10
C ASN A 7 -10.84 -22.19 10.50
N GLU A 8 -12.02 -21.70 10.87
CA GLU A 8 -12.57 -20.44 10.38
C GLU A 8 -11.55 -19.36 10.74
N ILE A 9 -11.00 -18.71 9.72
CA ILE A 9 -9.96 -17.69 9.89
C ILE A 9 -10.54 -16.55 10.75
N LYS A 10 -9.97 -16.35 11.95
CA LYS A 10 -10.52 -15.43 12.96
C LYS A 10 -9.79 -14.08 13.00
N TRP A 11 -9.53 -13.50 11.84
CA TRP A 11 -8.91 -12.16 11.80
C TRP A 11 -9.89 -11.10 12.25
N SER A 12 -9.41 -10.18 13.06
CA SER A 12 -10.22 -9.09 13.59
C SER A 12 -9.69 -7.74 13.12
N LEU A 13 -10.59 -6.75 13.06
CA LEU A 13 -10.19 -5.36 12.83
C LEU A 13 -9.28 -4.82 13.95
N PHE A 14 -9.31 -5.44 15.12
CA PHE A 14 -8.37 -5.13 16.20
C PHE A 14 -6.93 -5.51 15.84
N ASP A 15 -6.71 -6.67 15.22
CA ASP A 15 -5.36 -7.08 14.78
C ASP A 15 -4.81 -6.10 13.72
N VAL A 16 -5.68 -5.60 12.85
CA VAL A 16 -5.34 -4.57 11.85
C VAL A 16 -4.96 -3.25 12.53
N ALA A 17 -5.80 -2.76 13.44
CA ALA A 17 -5.57 -1.50 14.13
C ALA A 17 -4.28 -1.55 14.97
N LEU A 18 -4.08 -2.63 15.74
CA LEU A 18 -2.87 -2.85 16.51
C LEU A 18 -1.64 -2.94 15.60
N GLY A 19 -1.75 -3.63 14.46
CA GLY A 19 -0.65 -3.75 13.51
C GLY A 19 -0.21 -2.41 12.91
N LEU A 20 -1.15 -1.52 12.61
CA LEU A 20 -0.84 -0.16 12.17
C LEU A 20 -0.13 0.64 13.27
N VAL A 21 -0.60 0.56 14.51
CA VAL A 21 0.06 1.22 15.65
C VAL A 21 1.47 0.70 15.83
N VAL A 22 1.66 -0.62 15.79
CA VAL A 22 2.99 -1.25 15.90
C VAL A 22 3.89 -0.81 14.75
N ALA A 23 3.40 -0.75 13.51
CA ALA A 23 4.17 -0.28 12.37
C ALA A 23 4.65 1.16 12.53
N ILE A 24 3.79 2.08 12.98
CA ILE A 24 4.15 3.48 13.25
C ILE A 24 5.18 3.60 14.38
N VAL A 25 5.04 2.78 15.43
CA VAL A 25 6.02 2.75 16.54
C VAL A 25 7.37 2.23 16.04
N LEU A 26 7.39 1.15 15.25
CA LEU A 26 8.63 0.58 14.72
C LEU A 26 9.31 1.50 13.70
N GLU A 27 8.55 2.22 12.88
CA GLU A 27 9.04 3.31 12.04
C GLU A 27 9.75 4.37 12.90
N SER A 28 9.09 4.87 13.94
CA SER A 28 9.64 5.89 14.85
C SER A 28 10.93 5.41 15.53
N VAL A 29 10.96 4.15 15.97
CA VAL A 29 12.15 3.53 16.56
C VAL A 29 13.28 3.40 15.53
N ALA A 30 12.99 2.96 14.30
CA ALA A 30 13.98 2.80 13.26
C ALA A 30 14.62 4.15 12.86
N VAL A 31 13.81 5.21 12.73
CA VAL A 31 14.29 6.57 12.50
C VAL A 31 15.14 7.07 13.68
N ALA A 32 14.75 6.81 14.92
CA ALA A 32 15.54 7.18 16.10
C ALA A 32 16.89 6.45 16.16
N ILE A 33 16.92 5.16 15.80
CA ILE A 33 18.17 4.39 15.67
C ILE A 33 19.06 5.00 14.59
N TRP A 34 18.50 5.30 13.41
CA TRP A 34 19.23 5.98 12.34
C TRP A 34 19.81 7.32 12.79
N ALA A 35 19.04 8.14 13.49
CA ALA A 35 19.49 9.41 14.03
C ALA A 35 20.68 9.21 14.99
N SER A 36 20.61 8.21 15.86
CA SER A 36 21.68 7.93 16.83
C SER A 36 23.02 7.57 16.17
N VAL A 37 23.00 6.89 15.02
CA VAL A 37 24.21 6.47 14.30
C VAL A 37 24.69 7.49 13.27
N SER A 38 23.82 8.42 12.84
CA SER A 38 24.13 9.48 11.87
C SER A 38 24.55 10.81 12.50
N GLY A 39 24.81 10.83 13.82
CA GLY A 39 25.26 12.03 14.55
C GLY A 39 24.13 12.91 15.08
N GLY A 40 22.96 12.33 15.35
CA GLY A 40 21.82 12.97 16.01
C GLY A 40 21.00 13.90 15.10
N LYS A 41 21.24 13.87 13.78
CA LYS A 41 20.55 14.73 12.83
C LYS A 41 19.33 14.01 12.26
N VAL A 42 18.16 14.61 12.45
CA VAL A 42 16.89 14.23 11.82
C VAL A 42 16.49 15.37 10.91
N ALA A 43 15.89 15.09 9.76
CA ALA A 43 15.45 16.15 8.85
C ALA A 43 14.39 17.04 9.53
N ALA A 44 14.43 18.34 9.23
CA ALA A 44 13.39 19.25 9.70
C ALA A 44 12.07 18.96 8.95
N PRO A 45 10.90 19.23 9.54
CA PRO A 45 9.63 19.08 8.85
C PRO A 45 9.62 19.82 7.50
N ASN A 46 9.07 19.18 6.46
CA ASN A 46 8.98 19.69 5.08
C ASN A 46 10.31 19.82 4.31
N THR A 47 11.41 19.25 4.82
CA THR A 47 12.67 19.15 4.07
C THR A 47 12.83 17.76 3.43
N ALA A 48 13.69 17.64 2.43
CA ALA A 48 14.02 16.33 1.88
C ALA A 48 14.77 15.51 2.93
N TYR A 49 14.26 14.31 3.23
CA TYR A 49 14.88 13.42 4.19
C TYR A 49 16.18 12.84 3.61
N PRO A 50 17.26 12.71 4.42
CA PRO A 50 18.41 11.92 4.03
C PRO A 50 17.97 10.52 3.63
N PHE A 51 18.52 9.98 2.54
CA PHE A 51 18.14 8.66 2.01
C PHE A 51 18.13 7.55 3.08
N GLY A 52 19.11 7.55 3.99
CA GLY A 52 19.19 6.55 5.06
C GLY A 52 18.10 6.71 6.14
N GLU A 53 17.62 7.93 6.39
CA GLU A 53 16.50 8.18 7.32
C GLU A 53 15.21 7.60 6.73
N GLU A 54 14.94 7.89 5.47
CA GLU A 54 13.78 7.42 4.72
C GLU A 54 13.73 5.88 4.64
N VAL A 55 14.83 5.25 4.23
CA VAL A 55 14.92 3.79 4.14
C VAL A 55 14.74 3.13 5.51
N SER A 56 15.26 3.75 6.57
CA SER A 56 15.10 3.23 7.94
C SER A 56 13.64 3.31 8.38
N GLY A 57 12.96 4.41 8.11
CA GLY A 57 11.52 4.58 8.37
C GLY A 57 10.69 3.51 7.64
N PHE A 58 10.86 3.38 6.32
CA PHE A 58 10.18 2.34 5.54
C PHE A 58 10.43 0.94 6.07
N PHE A 59 11.68 0.61 6.42
CA PHE A 59 12.01 -0.70 6.96
C PHE A 59 11.29 -0.97 8.29
N GLY A 60 11.33 -0.02 9.23
CA GLY A 60 10.63 -0.14 10.52
C GLY A 60 9.12 -0.33 10.34
N PHE A 61 8.52 0.50 9.50
CA PHE A 61 7.10 0.44 9.17
C PHE A 61 6.73 -0.92 8.55
N TRP A 62 7.48 -1.36 7.54
CA TRP A 62 7.22 -2.62 6.84
C TRP A 62 7.41 -3.85 7.71
N VAL A 63 8.39 -3.86 8.61
CA VAL A 63 8.54 -4.92 9.61
C VAL A 63 7.29 -5.03 10.48
N GLY A 64 6.70 -3.90 10.89
CA GLY A 64 5.43 -3.92 11.63
C GLY A 64 4.26 -4.46 10.81
N LEU A 65 4.11 -4.03 9.55
CA LEU A 65 3.04 -4.49 8.68
C LEU A 65 3.16 -6.00 8.36
N VAL A 66 4.31 -6.43 7.85
CA VAL A 66 4.57 -7.84 7.49
C VAL A 66 4.52 -8.70 8.76
N GLY A 67 5.13 -8.24 9.85
CA GLY A 67 5.08 -8.91 11.14
C GLY A 67 3.66 -9.16 11.60
N THR A 68 2.79 -8.15 11.55
CA THR A 68 1.37 -8.30 11.88
C THR A 68 0.70 -9.35 11.00
N VAL A 69 0.92 -9.30 9.69
CA VAL A 69 0.32 -10.27 8.74
C VAL A 69 0.77 -11.70 9.06
N VAL A 70 2.08 -11.90 9.30
CA VAL A 70 2.65 -13.22 9.60
C VAL A 70 2.14 -13.75 10.95
N LEU A 71 2.13 -12.90 11.99
CA LEU A 71 1.63 -13.28 13.32
C LEU A 71 0.13 -13.57 13.28
N ALA A 72 -0.67 -12.76 12.57
CA ALA A 72 -2.10 -13.01 12.39
C ALA A 72 -2.36 -14.31 11.63
N SER A 73 -1.61 -14.59 10.56
CA SER A 73 -1.69 -15.87 9.84
C SER A 73 -1.31 -17.04 10.75
N ARG A 74 -0.25 -16.92 11.55
CA ARG A 74 0.24 -17.99 12.42
C ARG A 74 -0.69 -18.29 13.60
N PHE A 75 -1.21 -17.26 14.26
CA PHE A 75 -1.99 -17.42 15.50
C PHE A 75 -3.50 -17.45 15.29
N ARG A 76 -4.01 -16.88 14.19
CA ARG A 76 -5.45 -16.77 13.91
C ARG A 76 -5.88 -17.31 12.53
N GLY A 77 -4.92 -17.77 11.73
CA GLY A 77 -5.13 -18.41 10.43
C GLY A 77 -4.57 -19.82 10.39
N THR A 78 -4.14 -20.27 9.21
CA THR A 78 -3.54 -21.60 9.01
C THR A 78 -2.02 -21.62 9.13
N GLY A 79 -1.39 -20.45 9.31
CA GLY A 79 0.06 -20.26 9.27
C GLY A 79 0.67 -20.27 7.87
N SER A 80 -0.15 -20.42 6.82
CA SER A 80 0.29 -20.40 5.43
C SER A 80 -0.30 -19.19 4.69
N LEU A 81 0.52 -18.19 4.38
CA LEU A 81 0.11 -16.99 3.62
C LEU A 81 -0.52 -17.33 2.25
N VAL A 82 -0.15 -18.47 1.67
CA VAL A 82 -0.68 -18.98 0.41
C VAL A 82 -2.14 -19.45 0.54
N LYS A 83 -2.50 -20.06 1.68
CA LYS A 83 -3.86 -20.52 1.99
C LYS A 83 -4.71 -19.38 2.54
N ASP A 84 -4.12 -18.61 3.43
CA ASP A 84 -4.77 -17.54 4.19
C ASP A 84 -5.09 -16.33 3.31
N LEU A 85 -4.09 -15.81 2.59
CA LEU A 85 -4.20 -14.54 1.87
C LEU A 85 -4.29 -14.71 0.36
N GLY A 86 -4.09 -15.92 -0.16
CA GLY A 86 -3.97 -16.14 -1.59
C GLY A 86 -2.68 -15.57 -2.18
N LEU A 87 -1.57 -15.64 -1.43
CA LEU A 87 -0.23 -15.26 -1.91
C LEU A 87 0.25 -16.26 -2.98
N ARG A 88 -0.29 -16.12 -4.20
CA ARG A 88 -0.02 -16.98 -5.36
C ARG A 88 0.17 -16.11 -6.58
N VAL A 89 1.19 -16.45 -7.37
CA VAL A 89 1.51 -15.75 -8.61
C VAL A 89 1.20 -16.66 -9.79
N LYS A 90 0.51 -16.14 -10.81
CA LYS A 90 0.50 -16.71 -12.16
C LYS A 90 1.16 -15.75 -13.13
N LEU A 91 1.70 -16.26 -14.22
CA LEU A 91 2.39 -15.45 -15.24
C LEU A 91 1.51 -14.30 -15.78
N ILE A 92 0.20 -14.53 -15.91
CA ILE A 92 -0.74 -13.50 -16.37
C ILE A 92 -0.90 -12.33 -15.39
N ASP A 93 -0.61 -12.52 -14.10
CA ASP A 93 -0.81 -11.48 -13.09
C ASP A 93 0.14 -10.30 -13.27
N VAL A 94 1.32 -10.54 -13.85
CA VAL A 94 2.32 -9.52 -14.14
C VAL A 94 1.84 -8.57 -15.24
N PRO A 95 1.66 -8.98 -16.51
CA PRO A 95 1.23 -8.07 -17.56
C PRO A 95 -0.16 -7.50 -17.29
N LEU A 96 -1.11 -8.31 -16.81
CA LEU A 96 -2.46 -7.83 -16.51
C LEU A 96 -2.44 -6.77 -15.41
N GLY A 97 -1.74 -7.04 -14.31
CA GLY A 97 -1.64 -6.12 -13.19
C GLY A 97 -0.99 -4.81 -13.63
N LEU A 98 0.21 -4.89 -14.22
CA LEU A 98 0.94 -3.71 -14.68
C LEU A 98 0.10 -2.84 -15.63
N SER A 99 -0.58 -3.45 -16.62
CA SER A 99 -1.44 -2.71 -17.56
C SER A 99 -2.61 -2.02 -16.86
N ILE A 100 -3.28 -2.69 -15.91
CA ILE A 100 -4.38 -2.09 -15.14
C ILE A 100 -3.84 -0.94 -14.27
N GLY A 101 -2.68 -1.10 -13.65
CA GLY A 101 -2.03 -0.07 -12.84
C GLY A 101 -1.72 1.19 -13.64
N VAL A 102 -1.10 1.03 -14.80
CA VAL A 102 -0.82 2.12 -15.74
C VAL A 102 -2.10 2.81 -16.18
N ALA A 103 -3.12 2.03 -16.59
CA ALA A 103 -4.41 2.58 -17.00
C ALA A 103 -5.08 3.35 -15.85
N CYS A 104 -5.04 2.82 -14.63
CA CYS A 104 -5.58 3.48 -13.44
C CYS A 104 -4.89 4.81 -13.18
N GLN A 105 -3.55 4.87 -13.29
CA GLN A 105 -2.82 6.11 -13.05
C GLN A 105 -3.07 7.17 -14.13
N VAL A 106 -3.17 6.75 -15.40
CA VAL A 106 -3.54 7.65 -16.50
C VAL A 106 -4.96 8.17 -16.32
N VAL A 107 -5.93 7.29 -16.04
CA VAL A 107 -7.33 7.68 -15.85
C VAL A 107 -7.50 8.58 -14.63
N ALA A 108 -6.84 8.28 -13.50
CA ALA A 108 -6.85 9.17 -12.34
C ALA A 108 -6.25 10.54 -12.68
N GLY A 109 -5.09 10.55 -13.37
CA GLY A 109 -4.47 11.74 -13.96
C GLY A 109 -5.45 12.60 -14.77
N TRP A 110 -6.15 11.96 -15.70
CA TRP A 110 -7.03 12.61 -16.65
C TRP A 110 -8.36 13.07 -16.06
N LEU A 111 -9.04 12.23 -15.29
CA LEU A 111 -10.37 12.53 -14.77
C LEU A 111 -10.33 13.46 -13.58
N ILE A 112 -9.35 13.29 -12.69
CA ILE A 112 -9.32 14.02 -11.42
C ILE A 112 -8.54 15.32 -11.56
N TYR A 113 -7.41 15.33 -12.28
CA TYR A 113 -6.47 16.44 -12.18
C TYR A 113 -6.47 17.37 -13.40
N LEU A 114 -6.68 16.86 -14.63
CA LEU A 114 -6.71 17.72 -15.83
C LEU A 114 -7.74 18.86 -15.77
N PRO A 115 -9.00 18.64 -15.34
CA PRO A 115 -10.00 19.71 -15.29
C PRO A 115 -9.62 20.84 -14.33
N PHE A 116 -8.81 20.52 -13.31
CA PHE A 116 -8.43 21.46 -12.25
C PHE A 116 -7.06 22.10 -12.48
N TYR A 117 -6.22 21.57 -13.38
CA TYR A 117 -4.93 22.20 -13.69
C TYR A 117 -5.07 23.61 -14.27
N HIS A 118 -6.15 23.88 -14.99
CA HIS A 118 -6.43 25.21 -15.53
C HIS A 118 -6.96 26.19 -14.46
N LEU A 119 -7.50 25.67 -13.36
CA LEU A 119 -8.11 26.46 -12.27
C LEU A 119 -7.12 26.73 -11.13
N VAL A 120 -6.20 25.79 -10.88
CA VAL A 120 -5.21 25.88 -9.81
C VAL A 120 -3.83 25.55 -10.39
N PRO A 121 -3.09 26.54 -10.91
CA PRO A 121 -1.77 26.33 -11.53
C PRO A 121 -0.74 25.68 -10.60
N SER A 122 -0.88 25.87 -9.29
CA SER A 122 -0.02 25.26 -8.25
C SER A 122 -0.29 23.76 -8.03
N LEU A 123 -1.40 23.22 -8.54
CA LEU A 123 -1.82 21.84 -8.32
C LEU A 123 -0.77 20.83 -8.83
N LYS A 124 -0.19 21.10 -10.02
CA LYS A 124 0.84 20.22 -10.60
C LYS A 124 2.09 20.14 -9.72
N GLN A 125 2.50 21.27 -9.14
CA GLN A 125 3.65 21.32 -8.25
C GLN A 125 3.36 20.56 -6.96
N ASN A 126 2.24 20.88 -6.31
CA ASN A 126 1.83 20.30 -5.03
C ASN A 126 1.61 18.78 -5.08
N LEU A 127 1.07 18.25 -6.18
CA LEU A 127 0.92 16.80 -6.38
C LEU A 127 2.26 16.07 -6.50
N SER A 128 3.28 16.74 -7.04
CA SER A 128 4.61 16.16 -7.19
C SER A 128 5.49 16.33 -5.95
N THR A 129 5.15 17.24 -5.04
CA THR A 129 6.00 17.59 -3.89
C THR A 129 6.33 16.40 -2.99
N PRO A 130 5.38 15.58 -2.52
CA PRO A 130 5.69 14.45 -1.64
C PRO A 130 6.64 13.47 -2.32
N ALA A 131 6.34 13.12 -3.57
CA ALA A 131 7.18 12.20 -4.34
C ALA A 131 8.56 12.79 -4.68
N LYS A 132 8.66 14.11 -4.86
CA LYS A 132 9.93 14.83 -5.00
C LYS A 132 10.68 14.96 -3.67
N GLN A 133 10.03 15.04 -2.52
CA GLN A 133 10.74 15.00 -1.23
C GLN A 133 11.37 13.63 -1.01
N LEU A 134 10.66 12.55 -1.42
CA LEU A 134 11.18 11.19 -1.40
C LEU A 134 12.35 10.96 -2.38
N THR A 135 12.30 11.58 -3.57
CA THR A 135 13.30 11.36 -4.65
C THR A 135 14.37 12.45 -4.77
N GLY A 136 14.16 13.61 -4.13
CA GLY A 136 14.73 14.91 -4.47
C GLY A 136 16.21 15.13 -4.18
N SER A 137 16.97 14.08 -3.92
CA SER A 137 18.42 14.14 -3.73
C SER A 137 19.18 13.00 -4.43
N GLY A 138 18.49 12.02 -5.01
CA GLY A 138 19.13 10.86 -5.62
C GLY A 138 19.33 11.01 -7.12
N HIS A 139 20.58 11.02 -7.58
CA HIS A 139 20.90 10.76 -8.99
C HIS A 139 21.52 9.37 -9.14
N GLY A 140 21.32 8.73 -10.29
CA GLY A 140 21.91 7.42 -10.60
C GLY A 140 21.44 6.30 -9.66
N VAL A 141 22.36 5.74 -8.88
CA VAL A 141 22.13 4.54 -8.06
C VAL A 141 21.08 4.77 -6.96
N THR A 142 21.09 5.94 -6.30
CA THR A 142 20.12 6.25 -5.24
C THR A 142 18.70 6.35 -5.79
N PHE A 143 18.52 6.95 -6.98
CA PHE A 143 17.21 6.99 -7.65
C PHE A 143 16.73 5.58 -7.99
N LEU A 144 17.62 4.73 -8.53
CA LEU A 144 17.28 3.34 -8.84
C LEU A 144 16.86 2.56 -7.59
N ALA A 145 17.55 2.73 -6.46
CA ALA A 145 17.19 2.11 -5.20
C ALA A 145 15.80 2.55 -4.71
N LEU A 146 15.51 3.85 -4.77
CA LEU A 146 14.18 4.39 -4.44
C LEU A 146 13.09 3.89 -5.38
N ALA A 147 13.38 3.82 -6.69
CA ALA A 147 12.46 3.27 -7.69
C ALA A 147 12.11 1.81 -7.38
N ILE A 148 13.08 0.99 -6.96
CA ILE A 148 12.83 -0.39 -6.53
C ILE A 148 11.98 -0.43 -5.26
N LEU A 149 12.29 0.41 -4.27
CA LEU A 149 11.48 0.50 -3.04
C LEU A 149 10.01 0.85 -3.36
N ILE A 150 9.79 1.90 -4.15
CA ILE A 150 8.47 2.45 -4.46
C ILE A 150 7.67 1.55 -5.40
N CYS A 151 8.30 0.95 -6.41
CA CYS A 151 7.59 0.15 -7.42
C CYS A 151 7.46 -1.33 -7.06
N ILE A 152 8.29 -1.85 -6.15
CA ILE A 152 8.32 -3.27 -5.83
C ILE A 152 8.08 -3.50 -4.33
N CYS A 153 8.95 -2.98 -3.47
CA CYS A 153 8.87 -3.30 -2.05
C CYS A 153 7.59 -2.78 -1.39
N ALA A 154 7.25 -1.49 -1.59
CA ALA A 154 6.07 -0.87 -1.01
C ALA A 154 4.77 -1.56 -1.46
N PRO A 155 4.51 -1.77 -2.77
CA PRO A 155 3.32 -2.48 -3.22
C PRO A 155 3.21 -3.89 -2.61
N PHE A 156 4.30 -4.65 -2.53
CA PHE A 156 4.24 -6.02 -2.03
C PHE A 156 3.93 -6.07 -0.54
N VAL A 157 4.55 -5.19 0.26
CA VAL A 157 4.28 -5.12 1.70
C VAL A 157 2.88 -4.59 1.97
N GLU A 158 2.49 -3.49 1.32
CA GLU A 158 1.20 -2.86 1.53
C GLU A 158 0.05 -3.77 1.10
N GLU A 159 0.16 -4.46 -0.03
CA GLU A 159 -0.90 -5.38 -0.47
C GLU A 159 -1.08 -6.58 0.46
N LEU A 160 -0.01 -7.08 1.10
CA LEU A 160 -0.13 -8.12 2.14
C LEU A 160 -0.99 -7.63 3.30
N PHE A 161 -0.79 -6.38 3.74
CA PHE A 161 -1.52 -5.81 4.86
C PHE A 161 -2.93 -5.39 4.49
N PHE A 162 -3.09 -4.52 3.49
CA PHE A 162 -4.39 -3.94 3.14
C PHE A 162 -5.32 -4.96 2.45
N ARG A 163 -4.81 -5.72 1.48
CA ARG A 163 -5.66 -6.62 0.68
C ARG A 163 -5.67 -8.03 1.24
N GLY A 164 -4.56 -8.44 1.85
CA GLY A 164 -4.49 -9.68 2.60
C GLY A 164 -5.29 -9.56 3.89
N LEU A 165 -4.77 -8.82 4.88
CA LEU A 165 -5.30 -8.81 6.24
C LEU A 165 -6.55 -7.92 6.41
N LEU A 166 -6.50 -6.62 6.09
CA LEU A 166 -7.60 -5.69 6.32
C LEU A 166 -8.86 -6.05 5.52
N LEU A 167 -8.74 -6.23 4.21
CA LEU A 167 -9.89 -6.56 3.34
C LEU A 167 -10.56 -7.87 3.76
N SER A 168 -9.79 -8.87 4.18
CA SER A 168 -10.34 -10.14 4.66
C SER A 168 -10.98 -10.01 6.04
N SER A 169 -10.38 -9.23 6.94
CA SER A 169 -10.97 -8.92 8.26
C SER A 169 -12.32 -8.19 8.13
N LEU A 170 -12.42 -7.25 7.17
CA LEU A 170 -13.66 -6.56 6.83
C LEU A 170 -14.71 -7.55 6.29
N LYS A 171 -14.33 -8.44 5.38
CA LYS A 171 -15.25 -9.47 4.86
C LYS A 171 -15.80 -10.35 5.99
N THR A 172 -14.94 -10.84 6.87
CA THR A 172 -15.33 -11.70 8.00
C THR A 172 -16.25 -10.96 8.96
N SER A 173 -15.92 -9.70 9.29
CA SER A 173 -16.68 -8.90 10.24
C SER A 173 -18.07 -8.51 9.70
N LEU A 174 -18.16 -8.13 8.41
CA LEU A 174 -19.40 -7.68 7.78
C LEU A 174 -20.33 -8.83 7.36
N LYS A 175 -19.79 -10.04 7.11
CA LYS A 175 -20.57 -11.22 6.68
C LYS A 175 -21.72 -11.57 7.64
N ARG A 176 -21.61 -11.24 8.93
CA ARG A 176 -22.66 -11.52 9.94
C ARG A 176 -23.86 -10.56 9.84
N GLY A 177 -23.68 -9.36 9.31
CA GLY A 177 -24.70 -8.31 9.27
C GLY A 177 -25.24 -7.99 7.87
N PHE A 178 -24.55 -8.40 6.80
CA PHE A 178 -24.88 -8.01 5.43
C PHE A 178 -24.89 -9.22 4.47
N GLY A 179 -25.70 -9.14 3.42
CA GLY A 179 -25.67 -10.12 2.32
C GLY A 179 -24.32 -10.16 1.60
N GLN A 180 -24.03 -11.25 0.88
CA GLN A 180 -22.72 -11.48 0.27
C GLN A 180 -22.26 -10.34 -0.66
N LYS A 181 -23.15 -9.83 -1.50
CA LYS A 181 -22.86 -8.73 -2.44
C LYS A 181 -22.54 -7.43 -1.69
N ALA A 182 -23.32 -7.10 -0.66
CA ALA A 182 -23.10 -5.92 0.18
C ALA A 182 -21.78 -6.04 0.95
N THR A 183 -21.52 -7.19 1.58
CA THR A 183 -20.25 -7.49 2.26
C THR A 183 -19.05 -7.29 1.33
N LYS A 184 -19.11 -7.80 0.09
CA LYS A 184 -18.04 -7.64 -0.90
C LYS A 184 -17.74 -6.16 -1.17
N TRP A 185 -18.75 -5.39 -1.55
CA TRP A 185 -18.54 -4.00 -1.96
C TRP A 185 -18.21 -3.09 -0.78
N LEU A 186 -18.85 -3.26 0.38
CA LEU A 186 -18.50 -2.52 1.59
C LEU A 186 -17.06 -2.78 2.02
N SER A 187 -16.61 -4.04 2.00
CA SER A 187 -15.23 -4.37 2.37
C SER A 187 -14.21 -3.74 1.41
N ILE A 188 -14.49 -3.76 0.10
CA ILE A 188 -13.65 -3.11 -0.91
C ILE A 188 -13.60 -1.59 -0.67
N SER A 189 -14.75 -0.94 -0.50
CA SER A 189 -14.84 0.51 -0.33
C SER A 189 -14.17 0.98 0.96
N ILE A 190 -14.44 0.32 2.09
CA ILE A 190 -13.82 0.68 3.38
C ILE A 190 -12.31 0.47 3.31
N SER A 191 -11.84 -0.66 2.76
CA SER A 191 -10.41 -0.91 2.59
C SER A 191 -9.74 0.13 1.69
N ALA A 192 -10.41 0.60 0.64
CA ALA A 192 -9.88 1.63 -0.26
C ALA A 192 -9.77 3.00 0.42
N VAL A 193 -10.78 3.38 1.21
CA VAL A 193 -10.77 4.62 1.99
C VAL A 193 -9.67 4.58 3.05
N VAL A 194 -9.58 3.50 3.82
CA VAL A 194 -8.51 3.33 4.81
C VAL A 194 -7.14 3.40 4.16
N PHE A 195 -6.95 2.71 3.03
CA PHE A 195 -5.71 2.77 2.24
C PHE A 195 -5.35 4.21 1.82
N GLY A 196 -6.30 5.00 1.32
CA GLY A 196 -6.03 6.39 0.96
C GLY A 196 -5.71 7.29 2.17
N LEU A 197 -6.44 7.12 3.28
CA LEU A 197 -6.29 7.97 4.47
C LEU A 197 -4.96 7.80 5.19
N VAL A 198 -4.42 6.58 5.25
CA VAL A 198 -3.13 6.32 5.94
C VAL A 198 -1.92 6.92 5.24
N HIS A 199 -2.08 7.38 3.98
CA HIS A 199 -1.01 8.09 3.27
C HIS A 199 -0.92 9.57 3.66
N PHE A 200 -1.92 10.12 4.37
CA PHE A 200 -1.96 11.53 4.81
C PHE A 200 -1.82 12.59 3.69
N GLU A 201 -2.07 12.22 2.44
CA GLU A 201 -1.93 13.09 1.26
C GLU A 201 -3.29 13.49 0.68
N LEU A 202 -3.90 14.57 1.18
CA LEU A 202 -5.26 14.99 0.82
C LEU A 202 -5.45 15.24 -0.69
N LEU A 203 -4.43 15.75 -1.38
CA LEU A 203 -4.48 15.98 -2.83
C LEU A 203 -4.43 14.67 -3.64
N GLN A 204 -3.76 13.65 -3.11
CA GLN A 204 -3.64 12.34 -3.75
C GLN A 204 -4.78 11.41 -3.36
N LEU A 205 -5.49 11.71 -2.27
CA LEU A 205 -6.53 10.88 -1.68
C LEU A 205 -7.56 10.36 -2.70
N PRO A 206 -8.12 11.17 -3.64
CA PRO A 206 -9.05 10.64 -4.63
C PRO A 206 -8.42 9.57 -5.54
N GLY A 207 -7.18 9.81 -6.00
CA GLY A 207 -6.44 8.85 -6.83
C GLY A 207 -6.14 7.56 -6.06
N LEU A 208 -5.72 7.68 -4.80
CA LEU A 208 -5.43 6.53 -3.93
C LEU A 208 -6.69 5.71 -3.60
N ILE A 209 -7.84 6.36 -3.42
CA ILE A 209 -9.13 5.67 -3.22
C ILE A 209 -9.52 4.91 -4.49
N ILE A 210 -9.40 5.52 -5.68
CA ILE A 210 -9.71 4.84 -6.95
C ILE A 210 -8.81 3.63 -7.15
N LEU A 211 -7.49 3.80 -6.98
CA LEU A 211 -6.55 2.70 -6.99
C LEU A 211 -6.99 1.63 -5.98
N GLY A 212 -7.33 2.04 -4.76
CA GLY A 212 -7.71 1.11 -3.71
C GLY A 212 -8.95 0.28 -4.00
N LEU A 213 -9.94 0.86 -4.69
CA LEU A 213 -11.13 0.16 -5.19
C LEU A 213 -10.75 -0.89 -6.24
N VAL A 214 -9.89 -0.52 -7.19
CA VAL A 214 -9.40 -1.43 -8.23
C VAL A 214 -8.63 -2.60 -7.62
N LEU A 215 -7.71 -2.33 -6.70
CA LEU A 215 -6.91 -3.35 -6.02
C LEU A 215 -7.80 -4.33 -5.25
N GLY A 216 -8.75 -3.82 -4.45
CA GLY A 216 -9.72 -4.65 -3.73
C GLY A 216 -10.58 -5.50 -4.66
N TYR A 217 -11.08 -4.91 -5.76
CA TYR A 217 -11.83 -5.63 -6.78
C TYR A 217 -11.01 -6.76 -7.41
N MET A 218 -9.76 -6.50 -7.81
CA MET A 218 -8.88 -7.49 -8.42
C MET A 218 -8.66 -8.70 -7.53
N VAL A 219 -8.30 -8.50 -6.26
CA VAL A 219 -8.11 -9.61 -5.31
C VAL A 219 -9.40 -10.39 -5.08
N THR A 220 -10.55 -9.69 -4.93
CA THR A 220 -11.84 -10.39 -4.75
C THR A 220 -12.29 -11.16 -5.98
N LYS A 221 -11.86 -10.78 -7.18
CA LYS A 221 -12.18 -11.45 -8.44
C LYS A 221 -11.24 -12.62 -8.71
N THR A 222 -9.95 -12.45 -8.44
CA THR A 222 -8.90 -13.40 -8.85
C THR A 222 -8.53 -14.39 -7.75
N GLY A 223 -8.87 -14.08 -6.49
CA GLY A 223 -8.44 -14.82 -5.31
C GLY A 223 -6.92 -14.79 -5.06
N ARG A 224 -6.20 -13.83 -5.68
CA ARG A 224 -4.73 -13.80 -5.68
C ARG A 224 -4.20 -12.40 -5.40
N LEU A 225 -3.36 -12.28 -4.37
CA LEU A 225 -2.73 -11.01 -4.02
C LEU A 225 -1.77 -10.49 -5.10
N ALA A 226 -1.11 -11.38 -5.85
CA ALA A 226 -0.18 -10.98 -6.90
C ALA A 226 -0.82 -9.99 -7.90
N THR A 227 -2.11 -10.17 -8.21
CA THR A 227 -2.82 -9.27 -9.13
C THR A 227 -2.89 -7.83 -8.63
N SER A 228 -3.09 -7.61 -7.33
CA SER A 228 -3.07 -6.26 -6.78
C SER A 228 -1.64 -5.74 -6.59
N MET A 229 -0.68 -6.59 -6.21
CA MET A 229 0.73 -6.22 -6.10
C MET A 229 1.26 -5.63 -7.42
N PHE A 230 1.03 -6.31 -8.55
CA PHE A 230 1.47 -5.82 -9.85
C PHE A 230 0.63 -4.65 -10.37
N THR A 231 -0.66 -4.56 -9.99
CA THR A 231 -1.48 -3.37 -10.30
C THR A 231 -0.97 -2.14 -9.59
N HIS A 232 -0.64 -2.26 -8.32
CA HIS A 232 -0.10 -1.17 -7.52
C HIS A 232 1.33 -0.81 -8.00
N ALA A 233 2.17 -1.80 -8.29
CA ALA A 233 3.48 -1.57 -8.92
C ALA A 233 3.38 -0.79 -10.24
N GLY A 234 2.43 -1.15 -11.12
CA GLY A 234 2.22 -0.44 -12.38
C GLY A 234 1.77 1.00 -12.20
N PHE A 235 0.92 1.25 -11.20
CA PHE A 235 0.49 2.60 -10.81
C PHE A 235 1.69 3.44 -10.34
N ASN A 236 2.51 2.89 -9.44
CA ASN A 236 3.70 3.57 -8.92
C ASN A 236 4.78 3.79 -9.98
N ALA A 237 4.95 2.84 -10.91
CA ALA A 237 5.93 2.92 -11.99
C ALA A 237 5.66 4.13 -12.91
N VAL A 238 4.40 4.46 -13.17
CA VAL A 238 4.05 5.67 -13.93
C VAL A 238 4.48 6.93 -13.17
N THR A 239 4.23 7.00 -11.86
CA THR A 239 4.67 8.12 -11.02
C THR A 239 6.19 8.28 -11.03
N VAL A 240 6.93 7.18 -10.80
CA VAL A 240 8.40 7.18 -10.81
C VAL A 240 8.95 7.57 -12.18
N PHE A 241 8.36 7.08 -13.27
CA PHE A 241 8.73 7.48 -14.63
C PHE A 241 8.55 8.97 -14.86
N TRP A 242 7.45 9.56 -14.39
CA TRP A 242 7.25 11.01 -14.47
C TRP A 242 8.29 11.79 -13.68
N LEU A 243 8.64 11.33 -12.47
CA LEU A 243 9.67 11.97 -11.64
C LEU A 243 11.05 11.92 -12.32
N TRP A 244 11.41 10.78 -12.90
CA TRP A 244 12.66 10.62 -13.62
C TRP A 244 12.83 11.64 -14.76
N LYS A 245 11.75 11.95 -15.49
CA LYS A 245 11.78 12.93 -16.59
C LYS A 245 12.14 14.35 -16.13
N TYR A 246 11.97 14.68 -14.86
CA TYR A 246 12.27 15.99 -14.29
C TYR A 246 13.63 16.03 -13.55
N HIS A 247 14.40 14.93 -13.57
CA HIS A 247 15.81 14.86 -13.16
C HIS A 247 16.74 14.99 -14.37
#